data_AF-A0AAE9A2T2-F1
#
_entry.id   AF-A0AAE9A2T2-F1
#
_cell.length_a   1.000
_cell.length_b   1.000
_cell.length_c   1.000
_cell.angle_alpha   90.00
_cell.angle_beta   90.00
_cell.angle_gamma   90.00
#
_symmetry.space_group_name_H-M   'P 1'
#
loop_
_entity.id
_entity.type
_entity.pdbx_description
1 polymer ?
#
loop_
_entity_poly.entity_id
_entity_poly.type
_entity_poly.pdbx_seq_one_letter_code
_entity_poly.pdbx_strand_id
1 'polypeptide(L)'
;MKFTRKEVYKMWRFVNKKIRVLSGRPQKKKFESSWADWKQFTGKMGLERSSNSYKRKFSQLEIFKAPFSKRTRLELYYALDAPIPPDFHHLVVRNYSLKLDSEGRLKECDSEKWAEISQSDDEESSSDNEISDPDEEIQKTKDTLSQLSLILKLMKCGILF
;
A
#
# COMPACT_ATOMS: atom_id res chain seq x y z
N MET A 1 -6.85 -23.70 -0.84
CA MET A 1 -5.49 -23.13 -0.96
C MET A 1 -5.34 -21.92 -0.06
N LYS A 2 -4.21 -21.80 0.66
CA LYS A 2 -3.89 -20.65 1.51
C LYS A 2 -3.06 -19.65 0.71
N PHE A 3 -3.35 -18.35 0.86
CA PHE A 3 -2.53 -17.26 0.32
C PHE A 3 -1.33 -17.04 1.22
N THR A 4 -0.17 -16.77 0.63
CA THR A 4 1.05 -16.45 1.38
C THR A 4 1.00 -15.04 1.96
N ARG A 5 1.83 -14.77 2.99
CA ARG A 5 1.98 -13.40 3.53
C ARG A 5 2.44 -12.41 2.45
N LYS A 6 3.36 -12.83 1.56
CA LYS A 6 3.86 -12.02 0.43
C LYS A 6 2.73 -11.64 -0.53
N GLU A 7 1.83 -12.56 -0.85
CA GLU A 7 0.67 -12.26 -1.69
C GLU A 7 -0.29 -11.30 -1.02
N VAL A 8 -0.61 -11.51 0.26
CA VAL A 8 -1.48 -10.61 1.03
C VAL A 8 -0.88 -9.20 1.10
N TYR A 9 0.43 -9.10 1.32
CA TYR A 9 1.16 -7.82 1.27
C TYR A 9 1.04 -7.16 -0.10
N LYS A 10 1.28 -7.90 -1.18
CA LYS A 10 1.14 -7.41 -2.57
C LYS A 10 -0.28 -6.89 -2.86
N MET A 11 -1.31 -7.57 -2.36
CA MET A 11 -2.71 -7.12 -2.48
C MET A 11 -2.94 -5.79 -1.76
N TRP A 12 -2.46 -5.66 -0.52
CA TRP A 12 -2.55 -4.42 0.25
C TRP A 12 -1.77 -3.27 -0.41
N ARG A 13 -0.55 -3.51 -0.90
CA ARG A 13 0.27 -2.52 -1.62
C ARG A 13 -0.45 -2.01 -2.87
N PHE A 14 -1.09 -2.92 -3.61
CA PHE A 14 -1.88 -2.58 -4.80
C PHE A 14 -3.06 -1.65 -4.47
N VAL A 15 -3.86 -1.99 -3.46
CA VAL A 15 -5.02 -1.18 -3.04
C VAL A 15 -4.58 0.17 -2.48
N ASN A 16 -3.57 0.20 -1.62
CA ASN A 16 -3.02 1.45 -1.07
C ASN A 16 -2.51 2.38 -2.19
N LYS A 17 -1.87 1.85 -3.24
CA LYS A 17 -1.45 2.64 -4.40
C LYS A 17 -2.65 3.21 -5.17
N LYS A 18 -3.69 2.41 -5.39
CA LYS A 18 -4.90 2.85 -6.12
C LYS A 18 -5.64 4.00 -5.43
N ILE A 19 -5.77 3.96 -4.10
CA ILE A 19 -6.47 5.02 -3.37
C ILE A 19 -5.69 6.35 -3.33
N ARG A 20 -4.36 6.31 -3.51
CA ARG A 20 -3.49 7.50 -3.52
C ARG A 20 -3.34 8.13 -4.90
N VAL A 21 -3.27 7.33 -5.96
CA VAL A 21 -3.03 7.81 -7.33
C VAL A 21 -4.16 8.70 -7.85
N LEU A 22 -5.38 8.60 -7.32
CA LEU A 22 -6.51 9.42 -7.77
C LEU A 22 -6.44 10.89 -7.30
N SER A 23 -5.59 11.25 -6.33
CA SER A 23 -5.65 12.59 -5.74
C SER A 23 -4.43 13.05 -4.94
N GLY A 24 -3.39 12.23 -4.73
CA GLY A 24 -2.27 12.53 -3.83
C GLY A 24 -2.65 12.51 -2.33
N ARG A 25 -3.91 12.82 -2.01
CA ARG A 25 -4.59 12.60 -0.71
C ARG A 25 -5.67 11.52 -0.85
N PRO A 26 -5.97 10.71 0.16
CA PRO A 26 -7.08 9.76 0.10
C PRO A 26 -8.40 10.51 -0.13
N GLN A 27 -9.18 10.12 -1.13
CA GLN A 27 -10.56 10.62 -1.32
C GLN A 27 -11.54 9.61 -0.73
N LYS A 28 -12.59 10.09 -0.07
CA LYS A 28 -13.74 9.26 0.32
C LYS A 28 -14.47 8.85 -0.94
N LYS A 29 -14.02 7.77 -1.54
CA LYS A 29 -14.73 7.08 -2.60
C LYS A 29 -15.11 5.73 -2.04
N LYS A 30 -16.25 5.21 -2.47
CA LYS A 30 -16.51 3.78 -2.38
C LYS A 30 -15.50 3.12 -3.31
N PHE A 31 -14.29 2.80 -2.82
CA PHE A 31 -13.34 2.01 -3.58
C PHE A 31 -13.92 0.58 -3.68
N GLU A 32 -14.81 0.40 -4.64
CA GLU A 32 -15.26 -0.92 -5.03
C GLU A 32 -14.26 -1.46 -6.04
N SER A 33 -13.32 -2.26 -5.55
CA SER A 33 -12.31 -2.88 -6.42
C SER A 33 -12.99 -3.65 -7.55
N SER A 34 -12.82 -3.16 -8.78
CA SER A 34 -13.45 -3.75 -9.96
C SER A 34 -12.73 -5.03 -10.38
N TRP A 35 -13.38 -5.89 -11.17
CA TRP A 35 -12.69 -7.04 -11.76
C TRP A 35 -11.49 -6.59 -12.62
N ALA A 36 -11.60 -5.45 -13.30
CA ALA A 36 -10.53 -4.87 -14.11
C ALA A 36 -9.30 -4.50 -13.27
N ASP A 37 -9.49 -4.00 -12.04
CA ASP A 37 -8.39 -3.71 -11.13
C ASP A 37 -7.62 -4.98 -10.77
N TRP A 38 -8.32 -6.06 -10.42
CA TRP A 38 -7.68 -7.32 -10.08
C TRP A 38 -7.05 -8.01 -11.29
N LYS A 39 -7.57 -7.80 -12.50
CA LYS A 39 -6.93 -8.24 -13.74
C LYS A 39 -5.63 -7.51 -14.00
N GLN A 40 -5.61 -6.19 -13.78
CA GLN A 40 -4.39 -5.39 -13.85
C GLN A 40 -3.36 -5.84 -12.80
N PHE A 41 -3.81 -6.13 -11.58
CA PHE A 41 -2.95 -6.65 -10.51
C PHE A 41 -2.26 -7.96 -10.91
N THR A 42 -3.03 -8.96 -11.37
CA THR A 42 -2.46 -10.26 -11.76
C THR A 42 -1.52 -10.14 -12.96
N GLY A 43 -1.87 -9.30 -13.95
CA GLY A 43 -1.04 -9.09 -15.14
C GLY A 43 0.29 -8.39 -14.85
N LYS A 44 0.34 -7.47 -13.87
CA LYS A 44 1.57 -6.77 -13.48
C LYS A 44 2.49 -7.59 -12.57
N MET A 45 1.91 -8.49 -11.77
CA MET A 45 2.64 -9.17 -10.70
C MET A 45 3.07 -10.60 -11.08
N GLY A 46 2.78 -11.07 -12.30
CA GLY A 46 3.13 -12.42 -12.77
C GLY A 46 2.56 -13.54 -11.90
N LEU A 47 1.38 -13.33 -11.31
CA LEU A 47 0.84 -14.22 -10.28
C LEU A 47 0.10 -15.41 -10.90
N GLU A 48 0.30 -16.59 -10.31
CA GLU A 48 -0.27 -17.86 -10.80
C GLU A 48 -1.80 -17.96 -10.66
N ARG A 49 -2.39 -17.21 -9.71
CA ARG A 49 -3.83 -17.33 -9.39
C ARG A 49 -4.69 -16.36 -10.18
N SER A 50 -5.92 -16.77 -10.44
CA SER A 50 -6.90 -15.94 -11.13
C SER A 50 -7.19 -14.63 -10.39
N SER A 51 -7.52 -13.57 -11.15
CA SER A 51 -7.91 -12.28 -10.60
C SER A 51 -9.10 -12.38 -9.64
N ASN A 52 -10.04 -13.30 -9.92
CA ASN A 52 -11.21 -13.52 -9.07
C ASN A 52 -10.83 -14.13 -7.71
N SER A 53 -9.81 -14.99 -7.69
CA SER A 53 -9.28 -15.57 -6.44
C SER A 53 -8.70 -14.47 -5.53
N TYR A 54 -7.94 -13.53 -6.09
CA TYR A 54 -7.40 -12.40 -5.33
C TYR A 54 -8.50 -11.44 -4.86
N LYS A 55 -9.45 -11.08 -5.73
CA LYS A 55 -10.61 -10.26 -5.35
C LYS A 55 -11.36 -10.85 -4.16
N ARG A 56 -11.72 -12.14 -4.25
CA ARG A 56 -12.43 -12.85 -3.18
C ARG A 56 -11.61 -12.95 -1.90
N LYS A 57 -10.29 -13.13 -2.01
CA LYS A 57 -9.43 -13.14 -0.83
C LYS A 57 -9.38 -11.77 -0.18
N PHE A 58 -9.27 -10.69 -0.97
CA PHE A 58 -9.15 -9.33 -0.45
C PHE A 58 -10.39 -8.91 0.34
N SER A 59 -11.59 -9.27 -0.12
CA SER A 59 -12.83 -8.97 0.61
C SER A 59 -12.96 -9.68 1.96
N GLN A 60 -12.07 -10.63 2.27
CA GLN A 60 -12.00 -11.35 3.55
C GLN A 60 -10.85 -10.84 4.43
N LEU A 61 -10.05 -9.88 3.97
CA LEU A 61 -8.95 -9.31 4.74
C LEU A 61 -9.45 -8.17 5.61
N GLU A 62 -8.93 -8.12 6.83
CA GLU A 62 -9.24 -7.04 7.78
C GLU A 62 -8.20 -5.93 7.66
N ILE A 63 -8.66 -4.69 7.51
CA ILE A 63 -7.80 -3.51 7.36
C ILE A 63 -6.90 -3.33 8.60
N PHE A 64 -7.39 -3.64 9.79
CA PHE A 64 -6.60 -3.58 11.04
C PHE A 64 -5.33 -4.45 10.99
N LYS A 65 -5.38 -5.58 10.26
CA LYS A 65 -4.25 -6.51 10.07
C LYS A 65 -3.38 -6.15 8.87
N ALA A 66 -3.67 -5.06 8.17
CA ALA A 66 -2.84 -4.62 7.06
C ALA A 66 -1.42 -4.28 7.56
N PRO A 67 -0.36 -4.72 6.87
CA PRO A 67 1.03 -4.54 7.28
C PRO A 67 1.52 -3.11 6.95
N PHE A 68 0.81 -2.12 7.48
CA PHE A 68 1.10 -0.70 7.33
C PHE A 68 1.00 0.02 8.67
N SER A 69 1.52 1.25 8.73
CA SER A 69 1.39 2.13 9.88
C SER A 69 -0.08 2.42 10.23
N LYS A 70 -0.34 2.79 11.49
CA LYS A 70 -1.68 3.18 11.97
C LYS A 70 -2.30 4.26 11.07
N ARG A 71 -1.51 5.28 10.70
CA ARG A 71 -1.90 6.33 9.73
C ARG A 71 -2.41 5.72 8.42
N THR A 72 -1.63 4.85 7.80
CA THR A 72 -1.99 4.25 6.51
C THR A 72 -3.26 3.39 6.64
N ARG A 73 -3.46 2.70 7.77
CA ARG A 73 -4.71 1.96 8.04
C ARG A 73 -5.92 2.89 8.14
N LEU A 74 -5.80 4.07 8.76
CA LEU A 74 -6.89 5.06 8.78
C LEU A 74 -7.23 5.59 7.39
N GLU A 75 -6.19 5.87 6.59
CA GLU A 75 -6.38 6.28 5.20
C GLU A 75 -7.09 5.19 4.39
N LEU A 76 -6.81 3.91 4.66
CA LEU A 76 -7.56 2.79 4.10
C LEU A 76 -9.02 2.75 4.60
N TYR A 77 -9.28 2.89 5.90
CA TYR A 77 -10.67 2.93 6.42
C TYR A 77 -11.48 4.05 5.77
N TYR A 78 -10.89 5.23 5.63
CA TYR A 78 -11.54 6.37 4.98
C TYR A 78 -11.78 6.12 3.48
N ALA A 79 -10.76 5.65 2.75
CA ALA A 79 -10.84 5.45 1.31
C ALA A 79 -11.65 4.21 0.90
N LEU A 80 -11.85 3.25 1.80
CA LEU A 80 -12.69 2.08 1.58
C LEU A 80 -14.11 2.24 2.15
N ASP A 81 -14.40 3.39 2.79
CA ASP A 81 -15.65 3.68 3.49
C ASP A 81 -16.07 2.56 4.46
N ALA A 82 -15.08 2.03 5.20
CA ALA A 82 -15.25 0.90 6.10
C ALA A 82 -15.34 1.37 7.56
N PRO A 83 -16.19 0.72 8.39
CA PRO A 83 -16.28 1.05 9.80
C PRO A 83 -14.99 0.66 10.53
N ILE A 84 -14.55 1.51 11.46
CA ILE A 84 -13.39 1.21 12.30
C ILE A 84 -13.83 0.19 13.38
N PRO A 85 -13.16 -0.97 13.50
CA PRO A 85 -13.48 -1.94 14.54
C PRO A 85 -13.13 -1.39 15.93
N PRO A 86 -13.87 -1.77 16.99
CA PRO A 86 -13.65 -1.32 18.37
C PRO A 86 -12.19 -1.44 18.84
N ASP A 87 -11.54 -2.55 18.49
CA ASP A 87 -10.14 -2.81 18.86
C ASP A 87 -9.17 -1.76 18.30
N PHE A 88 -9.39 -1.33 17.05
CA PHE A 88 -8.60 -0.24 16.46
C PHE A 88 -9.07 1.13 16.95
N HIS A 89 -10.34 1.24 17.32
CA HIS A 89 -10.94 2.44 17.90
C HIS A 89 -10.19 2.86 19.17
N HIS A 90 -9.94 1.93 20.09
CA HIS A 90 -9.19 2.23 21.32
C HIS A 90 -7.76 2.69 21.06
N LEU A 91 -7.11 2.17 20.02
CA LEU A 91 -5.74 2.51 19.66
C LEU A 91 -5.60 3.89 19.03
N VAL A 92 -6.64 4.37 18.35
CA VAL A 92 -6.59 5.62 17.58
C VAL A 92 -7.47 6.72 18.17
N VAL A 93 -8.72 6.44 18.54
CA VAL A 93 -9.65 7.47 19.05
C VAL A 93 -9.23 8.01 20.42
N ARG A 94 -8.58 7.20 21.25
CA ARG A 94 -8.06 7.69 22.54
C ARG A 94 -6.95 8.74 22.36
N ASN A 95 -6.19 8.61 21.28
CA ASN A 95 -4.98 9.41 21.04
C ASN A 95 -5.22 10.53 20.00
N TYR A 96 -6.27 10.42 19.18
CA TYR A 96 -6.53 11.33 18.07
C TYR A 96 -8.02 11.66 17.95
N SER A 97 -8.32 12.95 17.73
CA SER A 97 -9.69 13.43 17.53
C SER A 97 -10.23 13.05 16.15
N LEU A 98 -10.71 11.82 16.00
CA LEU A 98 -11.34 11.34 14.78
C LEU A 98 -12.81 11.74 14.71
N LYS A 99 -13.25 12.24 13.56
CA LYS A 99 -14.67 12.50 13.28
C LYS A 99 -15.32 11.29 12.63
N LEU A 100 -16.25 10.67 13.33
CA LEU A 100 -16.95 9.48 12.88
C LEU A 100 -18.43 9.75 12.59
N ASP A 101 -19.03 8.92 11.73
CA ASP A 101 -20.47 8.86 11.51
C ASP A 101 -21.16 7.87 12.45
N SER A 102 -22.49 7.78 12.34
CA SER A 102 -23.34 6.90 13.16
C SER A 102 -23.04 5.42 12.96
N GLU A 103 -22.30 5.05 11.91
CA GLU A 103 -21.92 3.67 11.61
C GLU A 103 -20.44 3.41 11.92
N GLY A 104 -19.75 4.35 12.57
CA GLY A 104 -18.34 4.19 12.98
C GLY A 104 -17.34 4.36 11.84
N ARG A 105 -17.72 5.02 10.73
CA ARG A 105 -16.82 5.33 9.61
C ARG A 105 -16.25 6.74 9.71
N LEU A 106 -15.08 6.94 9.14
CA LEU A 106 -14.44 8.25 9.05
C LEU A 106 -15.23 9.21 8.14
N LYS A 107 -15.58 10.38 8.68
CA LYS A 107 -16.23 11.46 7.92
C LYS A 107 -15.23 12.24 7.07
N GLU A 108 -14.04 12.48 7.61
CA GLU A 108 -13.02 13.33 7.02
C GLU A 108 -11.67 12.60 7.03
N CYS A 109 -10.84 12.84 6.00
CA CYS A 109 -9.45 12.40 6.00
C CYS A 109 -8.57 13.58 6.36
N ASP A 110 -7.90 13.45 7.50
CA ASP A 110 -6.97 14.44 8.00
C ASP A 110 -5.56 13.85 8.00
N SER A 111 -5.10 13.43 6.81
CA SER A 111 -3.80 12.79 6.61
C SER A 111 -2.63 13.60 7.22
N GLU A 112 -2.75 14.92 7.26
CA GLU A 112 -1.73 15.80 7.84
C GLU A 112 -1.71 15.72 9.37
N LYS A 113 -2.86 15.82 10.04
CA LYS A 113 -2.93 15.56 11.49
C LYS A 113 -2.59 14.11 11.84
N TRP A 114 -2.88 13.16 10.93
CA TRP A 114 -2.51 11.77 11.12
C TRP A 114 -1.01 11.50 10.94
N ALA A 115 -0.22 12.47 10.48
CA ALA A 115 1.23 12.33 10.40
C ALA A 115 1.87 12.10 11.78
N GLU A 116 1.30 12.73 12.81
CA GLU A 116 1.72 12.61 14.21
C GLU A 116 1.47 11.21 14.79
N ILE A 117 0.55 10.44 14.19
CA ILE A 117 0.25 9.03 14.55
C ILE A 117 1.42 8.12 14.25
N SER A 118 2.24 8.47 13.26
CA SER A 118 3.36 7.62 12.83
C SER A 118 4.60 7.79 13.71
N GLN A 119 4.59 8.70 14.69
CA GLN A 119 5.77 9.03 15.50
C GLN A 119 5.71 8.46 16.94
N SER A 120 4.56 7.90 17.37
CA SER A 120 4.33 7.52 18.76
C SER A 120 4.39 6.02 19.08
N ASP A 121 4.55 5.14 18.10
CA ASP A 121 4.34 3.68 18.30
C ASP A 121 5.34 2.76 17.57
N ASP A 122 6.53 3.24 17.22
CA ASP A 122 7.56 2.41 16.57
C ASP A 122 8.35 1.52 17.56
N GLU A 123 7.75 1.13 18.69
CA GLU A 123 8.31 0.13 19.61
C GLU A 123 7.35 -1.05 19.76
N GLU A 124 6.96 -1.68 18.64
CA GLU A 124 6.54 -3.09 18.71
C GLU A 124 6.87 -3.84 17.40
N SER A 125 8.03 -4.50 17.45
CA SER A 125 8.52 -5.57 16.58
C SER A 125 8.76 -5.19 15.10
N SER A 126 9.94 -4.59 14.88
CA SER A 126 10.76 -4.92 13.71
C SER A 126 10.96 -6.45 13.68
N SER A 127 10.15 -7.14 12.87
CA SER A 127 10.66 -8.26 12.11
C SER A 127 10.93 -7.73 10.70
N ASP A 128 12.03 -6.99 10.57
CA ASP A 128 12.63 -6.67 9.28
C ASP A 128 13.06 -7.99 8.60
N ASN A 129 12.11 -8.63 7.93
CA ASN A 129 12.40 -9.03 6.58
C ASN A 129 11.79 -7.94 5.72
N GLU A 130 12.61 -6.97 5.32
CA GLU A 130 12.41 -6.30 4.03
C GLU A 130 12.17 -7.42 3.01
N ILE A 131 10.91 -7.65 2.66
CA ILE A 131 10.59 -8.33 1.42
C ILE A 131 10.84 -7.27 0.35
N SER A 132 12.13 -7.00 0.09
CA SER A 132 12.56 -6.29 -1.09
C SER A 132 11.88 -6.98 -2.27
N ASP A 133 11.08 -6.23 -3.03
CA ASP A 133 10.52 -6.75 -4.27
C ASP A 133 11.73 -6.99 -5.17
N PRO A 134 12.09 -8.26 -5.48
CA PRO A 134 13.28 -8.54 -6.27
C PRO A 134 13.20 -7.84 -7.63
N ASP A 135 11.98 -7.59 -8.13
CA ASP A 135 11.74 -6.88 -9.38
C ASP A 135 12.13 -5.38 -9.32
N GLU A 136 12.04 -4.73 -8.16
CA GLU A 136 12.39 -3.31 -7.98
C GLU A 136 13.92 -3.13 -7.91
N GLU A 137 14.62 -4.06 -7.27
CA GLU A 137 16.08 -4.12 -7.23
C GLU A 137 16.67 -4.55 -8.59
N ILE A 138 16.02 -5.49 -9.29
CA ILE A 138 16.38 -5.89 -10.66
C ILE A 138 16.17 -4.74 -11.65
N GLN A 139 15.15 -3.91 -11.49
CA GLN A 139 14.96 -2.75 -12.36
C GLN A 139 16.02 -1.68 -12.11
N LYS A 140 16.30 -1.38 -10.84
CA LYS A 140 17.34 -0.41 -10.46
C LYS A 140 18.73 -0.82 -10.96
N THR A 141 19.06 -2.11 -10.89
CA THR A 141 20.35 -2.64 -11.39
C THR A 141 20.42 -2.62 -12.92
N LYS A 142 19.31 -2.85 -13.63
CA LYS A 142 19.25 -2.70 -15.10
C LYS A 142 19.45 -1.26 -15.54
N ASP A 143 18.87 -0.31 -14.80
CA ASP A 143 18.96 1.11 -15.11
C ASP A 143 20.40 1.63 -14.88
N THR A 144 21.06 1.23 -13.79
CA THR A 144 22.46 1.59 -13.53
C THR A 144 23.42 0.97 -14.53
N LEU A 145 23.22 -0.30 -14.91
CA LEU A 145 24.03 -0.95 -15.95
C LEU A 145 23.85 -0.28 -17.31
N SER A 146 22.64 0.17 -17.64
CA SER A 146 22.37 0.90 -18.88
C SER A 146 23.07 2.27 -18.89
N GLN A 147 23.08 2.98 -17.76
CA GLN A 147 23.80 4.25 -17.61
C GLN A 147 25.31 4.07 -17.73
N LEU A 148 25.89 3.07 -17.06
CA LEU A 148 27.33 2.79 -17.14
C LEU A 148 27.75 2.38 -18.56
N SER A 149 26.92 1.59 -19.26
CA SER A 149 27.16 1.23 -20.66
C SER A 149 27.19 2.46 -21.58
N LEU A 150 26.28 3.42 -21.35
CA LEU A 150 26.21 4.66 -22.11
C LEU A 150 27.45 5.54 -21.84
N ILE A 151 27.83 5.70 -20.58
CA ILE A 151 29.03 6.46 -20.18
C ILE A 151 30.29 5.85 -20.81
N LEU A 152 30.43 4.53 -20.78
CA LEU A 152 31.59 3.85 -21.38
C LEU A 152 31.66 4.03 -22.90
N LYS A 153 30.51 4.07 -23.59
CA LYS A 153 30.44 4.37 -25.03
C LYS A 153 30.85 5.81 -25.33
N LEU A 154 30.39 6.78 -24.53
CA LEU A 154 30.73 8.19 -24.73
C LEU A 154 32.21 8.47 -24.46
N MET A 155 32.81 7.82 -23.46
CA MET A 155 34.25 7.87 -23.20
C MET A 155 35.08 7.31 -24.37
N LYS A 156 34.64 6.21 -24.99
CA LYS A 156 35.31 5.62 -26.16
C LYS A 156 35.19 6.47 -27.42
N CYS A 157 34.17 7.34 -27.51
CA CYS A 157 33.97 8.24 -28.64
C CYS A 157 34.63 9.62 -28.44
N GLY A 158 35.29 9.87 -27.31
CA GLY A 158 35.96 11.14 -27.02
C GLY A 158 35.01 12.33 -26.78
N ILE A 159 33.74 12.06 -26.41
CA ILE A 159 32.68 13.07 -26.30
C ILE A 159 32.57 13.65 -24.87
N LEU A 160 33.11 12.96 -23.86
CA LEU A 160 33.20 13.45 -22.48
C LEU A 160 34.64 13.92 -22.20
N PHE A 161 34.83 15.24 -22.16
CA PHE A 161 35.98 15.93 -21.57
C PHE A 161 35.47 16.95 -20.57
#